data_AF-A0A6J6S1C6-F1
#
_entry.id   AF-A0A6J6S1C6-F1
#
_cell.length_a   1.000
_cell.length_b   1.000
_cell.length_c   1.000
_cell.angle_alpha   90.00
_cell.angle_beta   90.00
_cell.angle_gamma   90.00
#
_symmetry.space_group_name_H-M   'P 1'
#
loop_
_entity.id
_entity.type
_entity.pdbx_description
1 polymer ?
#
loop_
_entity_poly.entity_id
_entity_poly.type
_entity_poly.pdbx_seq_one_letter_code
_entity_poly.pdbx_strand_id
1 'polypeptide(L)'
;MIRGPAAEGRVAAVARADVADVATAVLRDPAAHAGSTYVLTGPEALTLTEVAARAGVVLGRSLRFEDETVEEAYASRRAAYDAEDWQLDAWVSTYTAIADGSCAAVTADVERVTGRPPRTLEQALTGAAR
;
A
#
# COMPACT_ATOMS: atom_id res chain seq x y z
N MET A 1 -9.73 11.15 -5.53
CA MET A 1 -8.44 11.86 -5.46
C MET A 1 -7.68 11.29 -4.28
N ILE A 2 -6.37 11.13 -4.42
CA ILE A 2 -5.44 10.74 -3.35
C ILE A 2 -4.71 12.02 -2.92
N ARG A 3 -4.51 12.24 -1.62
CA ARG A 3 -3.81 13.41 -1.09
C ARG A 3 -2.82 13.01 -0.01
N GLY A 4 -1.64 13.60 0.02
CA GLY A 4 -0.68 13.42 1.12
C GLY A 4 0.75 13.83 0.72
N PRO A 5 1.68 13.90 1.69
CA PRO A 5 3.05 14.35 1.49
C PRO A 5 3.95 13.19 1.06
N ALA A 6 3.80 12.75 -0.19
CA ALA A 6 4.50 11.58 -0.70
C ALA A 6 5.57 11.91 -1.75
N ALA A 7 5.58 13.15 -2.26
CA ALA A 7 6.43 13.58 -3.37
C ALA A 7 6.36 12.55 -4.52
N GLU A 8 7.53 12.24 -5.11
CA GLU A 8 7.71 11.19 -6.13
C GLU A 8 8.16 9.85 -5.50
N GLY A 9 7.94 9.69 -4.20
CA GLY A 9 8.21 8.46 -3.47
C GLY A 9 7.42 7.28 -4.03
N ARG A 10 7.99 6.07 -3.92
CA ARG A 10 7.39 4.85 -4.46
C ARG A 10 6.96 3.90 -3.36
N VAL A 11 5.83 3.21 -3.58
CA VAL A 11 5.27 2.22 -2.66
C VAL A 11 5.02 0.90 -3.36
N ALA A 12 5.59 -0.18 -2.82
CA ALA A 12 5.33 -1.56 -3.25
C ALA A 12 4.13 -2.15 -2.48
N ALA A 13 2.95 -1.57 -2.68
CA ALA A 13 1.75 -1.91 -1.91
C ALA A 13 1.29 -3.35 -2.14
N VAL A 14 1.27 -4.17 -1.08
CA VAL A 14 0.75 -5.55 -1.12
C VAL A 14 -0.76 -5.58 -1.02
N ALA A 15 -1.42 -6.47 -1.78
CA ALA A 15 -2.85 -6.68 -1.65
C ALA A 15 -3.17 -7.39 -0.31
N ARG A 16 -4.24 -6.96 0.37
CA ARG A 16 -4.69 -7.62 1.62
C ARG A 16 -4.96 -9.12 1.44
N ALA A 17 -5.43 -9.52 0.26
CA ALA A 17 -5.65 -10.93 -0.08
C ALA A 17 -4.33 -11.73 -0.12
N ASP A 18 -3.24 -11.14 -0.59
CA ASP A 18 -1.92 -11.80 -0.60
C ASP A 18 -1.38 -11.98 0.82
N VAL A 19 -1.59 -10.98 1.70
CA VAL A 19 -1.23 -11.11 3.12
C VAL A 19 -2.02 -12.26 3.77
N ALA A 20 -3.31 -12.39 3.47
CA ALA A 20 -4.13 -13.50 3.95
C ALA A 20 -3.70 -14.85 3.39
N ASP A 21 -3.32 -14.91 2.10
CA ASP A 21 -2.80 -16.13 1.46
C ASP A 21 -1.47 -16.58 2.11
N VAL A 22 -0.56 -15.64 2.38
CA VAL A 22 0.70 -15.89 3.11
C VAL A 22 0.43 -16.39 4.53
N ALA A 23 -0.41 -15.68 5.29
CA ALA A 23 -0.75 -16.08 6.65
C ALA A 23 -1.39 -17.48 6.68
N THR A 24 -2.25 -17.79 5.70
CA THR A 24 -2.87 -19.12 5.56
C THR A 24 -1.84 -20.21 5.29
N ALA A 25 -0.86 -19.96 4.41
CA ALA A 25 0.22 -20.91 4.15
C ALA A 25 1.08 -21.15 5.41
N VAL A 26 1.45 -20.08 6.13
CA VAL A 26 2.21 -20.18 7.38
C VAL A 26 1.47 -21.00 8.43
N LEU A 27 0.16 -20.79 8.59
CA LEU A 27 -0.66 -21.53 9.55
C LEU A 27 -0.86 -23.01 9.17
N ARG A 28 -0.69 -23.38 7.90
CA ARG A 28 -0.82 -24.77 7.43
C ARG A 28 0.45 -25.61 7.65
N ASP A 29 1.62 -24.99 7.67
CA ASP A 29 2.89 -25.66 8.00
C ASP A 29 3.77 -24.80 8.92
N PRO A 30 3.38 -24.59 10.19
CA PRO A 30 4.09 -23.65 11.07
C PRO A 30 5.56 -24.00 11.30
N ALA A 31 5.92 -25.29 11.23
CA ALA A 31 7.29 -25.75 11.45
C ALA A 31 8.22 -25.31 10.31
N ALA A 32 7.75 -25.33 9.06
CA ALA A 32 8.54 -24.86 7.90
C ALA A 32 8.81 -23.35 7.92
N HIS A 33 8.01 -22.59 8.66
CA HIS A 33 8.08 -21.13 8.72
C HIS A 33 8.63 -20.59 10.04
N ALA A 34 8.97 -21.47 10.99
CA ALA A 34 9.45 -21.10 12.31
C ALA A 34 10.73 -20.24 12.23
N GLY A 35 10.75 -19.11 12.95
CA GLY A 35 11.87 -18.18 12.99
C GLY A 35 12.10 -17.37 11.69
N SER A 36 11.23 -17.50 10.70
CA SER A 36 11.32 -16.73 9.45
C SER A 36 10.64 -15.38 9.58
N THR A 37 11.22 -14.36 8.95
CA THR A 37 10.61 -13.04 8.73
C THR A 37 10.34 -12.87 7.24
N TYR A 38 9.16 -12.37 6.90
CA TYR A 38 8.73 -12.10 5.53
C TYR A 38 8.37 -10.62 5.39
N VAL A 39 8.89 -9.98 4.35
CA VAL A 39 8.54 -8.61 3.98
C VAL A 39 7.58 -8.70 2.81
N LEU A 40 6.29 -8.53 3.05
CA LEU A 40 5.25 -8.75 2.03
C LEU A 40 5.00 -7.48 1.24
N THR A 41 5.25 -7.53 -0.06
CA THR A 41 5.14 -6.37 -0.97
C THR A 41 4.33 -6.75 -2.21
N GLY A 42 3.83 -5.74 -2.92
CA GLY A 42 3.23 -5.91 -4.24
C GLY A 42 4.29 -6.24 -5.30
N PRO A 43 3.87 -6.57 -6.55
CA PRO A 43 4.80 -6.99 -7.60
C PRO A 43 5.69 -5.86 -8.15
N GLU A 44 5.38 -4.60 -7.82
CA GLU A 44 6.07 -3.41 -8.34
C GLU A 44 5.91 -2.23 -7.37
N ALA A 45 6.85 -1.28 -7.43
CA ALA A 45 6.80 -0.05 -6.66
C ALA A 45 6.34 1.12 -7.52
N LEU A 46 5.26 1.79 -7.09
CA LEU A 46 4.59 2.84 -7.86
C LEU A 46 4.59 4.17 -7.12
N THR A 47 4.66 5.28 -7.85
CA THR A 47 4.33 6.59 -7.28
C THR A 47 2.83 6.70 -7.05
N LEU A 48 2.39 7.56 -6.13
CA LEU A 48 0.95 7.78 -5.92
C LEU A 48 0.26 8.40 -7.15
N THR A 49 1.00 9.11 -7.98
CA THR A 49 0.55 9.58 -9.31
C THR A 49 0.22 8.39 -10.23
N GLU A 50 1.11 7.41 -10.33
CA GLU A 50 0.88 6.19 -11.11
C GLU A 50 -0.28 5.35 -10.53
N VAL A 51 -0.36 5.21 -9.21
CA VAL A 51 -1.47 4.52 -8.52
C VAL A 51 -2.80 5.18 -8.85
N ALA A 52 -2.89 6.51 -8.75
CA ALA A 52 -4.11 7.24 -9.07
C ALA A 52 -4.51 7.05 -10.54
N ALA A 53 -3.56 7.18 -11.47
CA ALA A 53 -3.83 7.02 -12.90
C ALA A 53 -4.34 5.60 -13.22
N ARG A 54 -3.64 4.57 -12.76
CA ARG A 54 -4.00 3.16 -13.02
C ARG A 54 -5.31 2.78 -12.35
N ALA A 55 -5.53 3.18 -11.10
CA ALA A 55 -6.81 2.97 -10.42
C ALA A 55 -7.96 3.69 -11.14
N GLY A 56 -7.71 4.88 -11.69
CA GLY A 56 -8.70 5.63 -12.46
C GLY A 56 -9.18 4.88 -13.70
N VAL A 57 -8.26 4.23 -14.43
CA VAL A 57 -8.58 3.37 -15.57
C VAL A 57 -9.46 2.19 -15.15
N VAL A 58 -9.07 1.46 -14.10
CA VAL A 58 -9.81 0.29 -13.61
C VAL A 58 -11.21 0.66 -13.11
N LEU A 59 -11.33 1.79 -12.41
CA LEU A 59 -12.58 2.23 -11.79
C LEU A 59 -13.45 3.08 -12.73
N GLY A 60 -13.01 3.36 -13.95
CA GLY A 60 -13.75 4.17 -14.93
C GLY A 60 -13.98 5.63 -14.50
N ARG A 61 -13.09 6.21 -13.69
CA ARG A 61 -13.21 7.60 -13.22
C ARG A 61 -11.87 8.31 -13.16
N SER A 62 -11.85 9.61 -13.41
CA SER A 62 -10.62 10.42 -13.31
C SER A 62 -10.18 10.53 -11.85
N LEU A 63 -9.03 9.96 -11.54
CA LEU A 63 -8.36 10.05 -10.24
C LEU A 63 -7.01 10.73 -10.43
N ARG A 64 -6.66 11.60 -9.48
CA ARG A 64 -5.36 12.27 -9.41
C ARG A 64 -4.78 12.12 -8.01
N PHE A 65 -3.46 12.16 -7.94
CA PHE A 65 -2.72 12.42 -6.71
C PHE A 65 -2.47 13.93 -6.60
N GLU A 66 -2.62 14.46 -5.40
CA GLU A 66 -2.27 15.84 -5.05
C GLU A 66 -1.26 15.76 -3.91
N ASP A 67 -0.03 16.14 -4.23
CA ASP A 67 1.05 16.18 -3.27
C ASP A 67 0.83 17.37 -2.33
N GLU A 68 0.77 17.08 -1.03
CA GLU A 68 0.59 18.07 0.02
C GLU A 68 1.93 18.29 0.73
N THR A 69 2.16 19.48 1.28
CA THR A 69 3.14 19.63 2.36
C THR A 69 2.69 18.84 3.60
N VAL A 70 3.61 18.57 4.52
CA VAL A 70 3.26 17.89 5.79
C VAL A 70 2.21 18.70 6.55
N GLU A 71 2.38 20.02 6.62
CA GLU A 71 1.47 20.95 7.26
C GLU A 71 0.07 20.93 6.62
N GLU A 72 0.00 20.98 5.30
CA GLU A 72 -1.27 20.87 4.55
C GLU A 72 -1.94 19.52 4.79
N ALA A 73 -1.16 18.44 4.87
CA ALA A 73 -1.70 17.10 5.11
C ALA A 73 -2.37 16.98 6.48
N TYR A 74 -1.75 17.53 7.53
CA TYR A 74 -2.37 17.62 8.86
C TYR A 74 -3.60 18.52 8.84
N ALA A 75 -3.52 19.69 8.22
CA ALA A 75 -4.62 20.65 8.15
C ALA A 75 -5.84 20.05 7.42
N SER A 76 -5.62 19.40 6.27
CA SER A 76 -6.70 18.79 5.46
C SER A 76 -7.38 17.64 6.20
N ARG A 77 -6.63 16.83 6.95
CA ARG A 77 -7.16 15.71 7.74
C ARG A 77 -7.93 16.18 8.98
N ARG A 78 -7.42 17.16 9.72
CA ARG A 78 -8.16 17.77 10.86
C ARG A 78 -9.48 18.41 10.42
N ALA A 79 -9.51 19.00 9.24
CA ALA A 79 -10.73 19.59 8.70
C ALA A 79 -11.76 18.54 8.25
N ALA A 80 -11.31 17.36 7.83
CA ALA A 80 -12.16 16.33 7.24
C ALA A 80 -12.61 15.23 8.21
N TYR A 81 -11.85 14.98 9.28
CA TYR A 81 -12.06 13.86 10.20
C TYR A 81 -11.99 14.32 11.65
N ASP A 82 -12.88 13.77 12.48
CA ASP A 82 -12.79 13.84 13.94
C ASP A 82 -11.80 12.76 14.41
N ALA A 83 -10.51 13.10 14.36
CA ALA A 83 -9.41 12.19 14.61
C ALA A 83 -8.48 12.74 15.70
N GLU A 84 -8.01 11.86 16.58
CA GLU A 84 -7.01 12.18 17.59
C GLU A 84 -5.63 12.39 16.93
N ASP A 85 -4.75 13.17 17.56
CA ASP A 85 -3.46 13.54 16.96
C ASP A 85 -2.61 12.32 16.55
N TRP A 86 -2.62 11.24 17.34
CA TRP A 86 -1.88 10.02 17.02
C TRP A 86 -2.39 9.33 15.74
N GLN A 87 -3.66 9.48 15.39
CA GLN A 87 -4.23 8.93 14.15
C GLN A 87 -3.74 9.74 12.94
N LEU A 88 -3.66 11.06 13.11
CA LEU A 88 -3.09 11.96 12.11
C LEU A 88 -1.61 11.66 11.89
N ASP A 89 -0.85 11.45 12.96
CA ASP A 89 0.56 11.06 12.90
C ASP A 89 0.75 9.75 12.15
N ALA A 90 -0.05 8.72 12.45
CA ALA A 90 0.00 7.44 11.76
C ALA A 90 -0.30 7.58 10.25
N TRP A 91 -1.30 8.38 9.89
CA TRP A 91 -1.62 8.63 8.50
C TRP A 91 -0.52 9.41 7.77
N VAL A 92 -0.06 10.53 8.33
CA VAL A 92 0.93 11.40 7.68
C VAL A 92 2.28 10.68 7.57
N SER A 93 2.71 9.99 8.62
CA SER A 93 3.98 9.25 8.63
C SER A 93 4.05 8.15 7.56
N THR A 94 2.90 7.55 7.21
CA THR A 94 2.84 6.59 6.09
C THR A 94 3.24 7.24 4.77
N TYR A 95 2.77 8.46 4.49
CA TYR A 95 3.14 9.18 3.27
C TYR A 95 4.59 9.66 3.28
N THR A 96 5.10 10.13 4.42
CA THR A 96 6.50 10.55 4.52
C THR A 96 7.46 9.36 4.37
N ALA A 97 7.07 8.17 4.83
CA ALA A 97 7.82 6.92 4.59
C ALA A 97 7.78 6.47 3.12
N ILE A 98 6.73 6.85 2.37
CA ILE A 98 6.72 6.68 0.92
C ILE A 98 7.70 7.69 0.29
N ALA A 99 7.65 8.96 0.71
CA ALA A 99 8.48 10.03 0.19
C ALA A 99 9.98 9.77 0.38
N ASP A 100 10.39 9.23 1.53
CA ASP A 100 11.80 8.92 1.82
C ASP A 100 12.28 7.58 1.21
N GLY A 101 11.40 6.85 0.55
CA GLY A 101 11.71 5.58 -0.13
C GLY A 101 11.67 4.34 0.76
N SER A 102 11.33 4.47 2.04
CA SER A 102 11.21 3.32 2.97
C SER A 102 10.20 2.27 2.51
N CYS A 103 9.24 2.64 1.67
CA CYS A 103 8.22 1.74 1.14
C CYS A 103 8.48 1.21 -0.29
N ALA A 104 9.66 1.49 -0.89
CA ALA A 104 9.90 1.23 -2.31
C ALA A 104 10.41 -0.18 -2.64
N ALA A 105 10.86 -0.95 -1.65
CA ALA A 105 11.43 -2.27 -1.87
C ALA A 105 10.37 -3.27 -2.38
N VAL A 106 10.71 -4.02 -3.44
CA VAL A 106 9.90 -5.14 -3.95
C VAL A 106 10.59 -6.44 -3.58
N THR A 107 9.82 -7.42 -3.10
CA THR A 107 10.30 -8.69 -2.58
C THR A 107 9.54 -9.85 -3.20
N ALA A 108 10.16 -11.04 -3.20
CA ALA A 108 9.55 -12.27 -3.70
C ALA A 108 8.83 -13.08 -2.59
N ASP A 109 8.63 -12.51 -1.40
CA ASP A 109 8.20 -13.28 -0.23
C ASP A 109 6.76 -13.81 -0.34
N VAL A 110 5.87 -13.06 -0.99
CA VAL A 110 4.52 -13.56 -1.30
C VAL A 110 4.60 -14.80 -2.18
N GLU A 111 5.39 -14.75 -3.25
CA GLU A 111 5.56 -15.88 -4.18
C GLU A 111 6.26 -17.06 -3.52
N ARG A 112 7.32 -16.80 -2.76
CA ARG A 112 8.07 -17.84 -2.04
C ARG A 112 7.20 -18.62 -1.07
N VAL A 113 6.26 -17.98 -0.39
CA VAL A 113 5.39 -18.63 0.61
C VAL A 113 4.15 -19.24 -0.03
N THR A 114 3.55 -18.58 -1.03
CA THR A 114 2.25 -19.00 -1.58
C THR A 114 2.35 -19.78 -2.90
N GLY A 115 3.53 -19.83 -3.52
CA GLY A 115 3.79 -20.42 -4.83
C GLY A 115 3.21 -19.64 -6.01
N ARG A 116 2.71 -18.40 -5.79
CA ARG A 116 2.07 -17.57 -6.80
C ARG A 116 2.53 -16.12 -6.67
N PRO A 117 2.73 -15.38 -7.79
CA PRO A 117 3.14 -13.98 -7.72
C PRO A 117 2.08 -13.13 -6.99
N PRO A 118 2.49 -12.05 -6.29
CA PRO A 118 1.56 -11.12 -5.66
C PRO A 118 0.66 -10.45 -6.70
N ARG A 119 -0.54 -10.08 -6.27
CA ARG A 119 -1.53 -9.44 -7.12
C ARG A 119 -1.10 -8.02 -7.50
N THR A 120 -1.32 -7.65 -8.77
CA THR A 120 -1.12 -6.27 -9.23
C THR A 120 -2.19 -5.33 -8.64
N LEU A 121 -1.99 -4.02 -8.76
CA LEU A 121 -2.99 -3.02 -8.40
C LEU A 121 -4.34 -3.28 -9.07
N GLU A 122 -4.34 -3.60 -10.37
CA GLU A 122 -5.54 -3.90 -11.15
C GLU A 122 -6.27 -5.13 -10.62
N GLN A 123 -5.53 -6.20 -10.31
CA GLN A 123 -6.10 -7.44 -9.77
C GLN A 123 -6.71 -7.21 -8.38
N ALA A 124 -6.05 -6.40 -7.54
CA ALA A 124 -6.56 -6.04 -6.22
C ALA A 124 -7.85 -5.19 -6.31
N LEU A 125 -7.94 -4.28 -7.27
CA LEU A 125 -9.10 -3.40 -7.47
C LEU A 125 -10.29 -4.12 -8.13
N THR A 126 -10.05 -5.05 -9.02
CA THR A 126 -11.11 -5.85 -9.67
C THR A 126 -11.74 -6.88 -8.74
N GLY A 127 -10.96 -7.43 -7.79
CA GLY A 127 -11.46 -8.36 -6.79
C GLY A 127 -12.34 -7.73 -5.68
N ALA A 128 -12.34 -6.39 -5.57
CA ALA A 128 -13.12 -5.65 -4.57
C ALA A 128 -14.54 -5.32 -5.03
N ALA A 129 -14.90 -5.61 -6.28
CA ALA A 129 -16.27 -5.49 -6.79
C ALA A 129 -17.06 -6.77 -6.49
N ARG A 130 -17.34 -7.03 -5.21
CA ARG A 130 -18.37 -7.98 -4.78
C ARG A 130 -19.13 -7.42 -3.59
#